data_AF-A0A518DA86-F1
#
_entry.id   AF-A0A518DA86-F1
#
_cell.length_a   1.000
_cell.length_b   1.000
_cell.length_c   1.000
_cell.angle_alpha   90.00
_cell.angle_beta   90.00
_cell.angle_gamma   90.00
#
_symmetry.space_group_name_H-M   'P 1'
#
loop_
_entity.id
_entity.type
_entity.pdbx_description
1 polymer ?
#
loop_
_entity_poly.entity_id
_entity_poly.type
_entity_poly.pdbx_seq_one_letter_code
_entity_poly.pdbx_strand_id
1 'polypeptide(L)'
;MLEKDAVLNRLADHANVAQFVSFAPGQKPDLRFCRIRDADSIDVDLPSAVRLLMERSPENSLNIRSFRPGQTKGGEFLYGLRSQEKVISDVSRLSQSGWFVIVNETIDVNDGGVSGVSMGHTMEFAPGDTPRCVEKPGTCRLSFDLGNRLLQTVYGFAPGLEDAAKKRIEFSIHPIRRGHRHDHTVIWEVEDAPELTSQFHPQWPNRFSQFLGDKVFGLLIAYSCGVHVPRTVVMSRQVAPFVFGETTGTCEHWQRTAPSIQSPGQLPTTFGWTDPFETWAGMVRSGTAESCASLLSQEGVESAFAGAAGVTSQGSLVVEGVKGDGVGFMLGQKPPEALPKNIQDDVEAILEILTKSCGPVRIEWAHDGNVVWVLQLHVGGISSAPNVISEGEANTWVEYIVEEGLEGLRKLVGDISGMGIGVRLIGDVGITSHFGDLLREMGIPGVLVKQDQSTPSS
;
A
#
# COMPACT_ATOMS: atom_id res chain seq x y z
N MET A 1 3.41 -39.55 -2.83
CA MET A 1 3.62 -38.09 -2.79
C MET A 1 4.10 -37.68 -4.17
N LEU A 2 3.46 -36.70 -4.80
CA LEU A 2 3.84 -36.28 -6.15
C LEU A 2 5.12 -35.44 -6.11
N GLU A 3 5.94 -35.58 -7.15
CA GLU A 3 7.19 -34.84 -7.29
C GLU A 3 6.93 -33.35 -7.53
N LYS A 4 7.88 -32.47 -7.17
CA LYS A 4 7.70 -31.00 -7.22
C LYS A 4 7.31 -30.49 -8.61
N ASP A 5 7.95 -31.02 -9.64
CA ASP A 5 7.64 -30.69 -11.04
C ASP A 5 6.26 -31.18 -11.48
N ALA A 6 5.83 -32.36 -10.99
CA ALA A 6 4.50 -32.90 -11.25
C ALA A 6 3.38 -32.13 -10.52
N VAL A 7 3.66 -31.57 -9.34
CA VAL A 7 2.75 -30.63 -8.66
C VAL A 7 2.60 -29.35 -9.48
N LEU A 8 3.70 -28.74 -9.88
CA LEU A 8 3.71 -27.54 -10.73
C LEU A 8 3.01 -27.77 -12.08
N ASN A 9 3.25 -28.92 -12.71
CA ASN A 9 2.62 -29.28 -13.98
C ASN A 9 1.11 -29.43 -13.89
N ARG A 10 0.59 -29.97 -12.77
CA ARG A 10 -0.86 -30.04 -12.53
C ARG A 10 -1.46 -28.67 -12.20
N LEU A 11 -0.72 -27.82 -11.48
CA LEU A 11 -1.15 -26.45 -11.24
C LEU A 11 -1.33 -25.68 -12.55
N ALA A 12 -0.42 -25.89 -13.52
CA ALA A 12 -0.49 -25.28 -14.85
C ALA A 12 -1.77 -25.63 -15.63
N ASP A 13 -2.45 -26.74 -15.32
CA ASP A 13 -3.72 -27.10 -15.96
C ASP A 13 -4.88 -26.17 -15.56
N HIS A 14 -4.77 -25.46 -14.44
CA HIS A 14 -5.85 -24.61 -13.93
C HIS A 14 -5.44 -23.17 -13.60
N ALA A 15 -4.14 -22.87 -13.48
CA ALA A 15 -3.63 -21.54 -13.18
C ALA A 15 -2.52 -21.11 -14.13
N ASN A 16 -2.29 -19.80 -14.26
CA ASN A 16 -1.08 -19.30 -14.90
C ASN A 16 0.11 -19.48 -13.96
N VAL A 17 1.08 -20.30 -14.36
CA VAL A 17 2.36 -20.49 -13.66
C VAL A 17 3.50 -19.98 -14.52
N ALA A 18 4.64 -19.67 -13.89
CA ALA A 18 5.87 -19.31 -14.59
C ALA A 18 6.20 -20.35 -15.68
N GLN A 19 6.63 -19.90 -16.85
CA GLN A 19 7.04 -20.80 -17.93
C GLN A 19 8.16 -21.71 -17.45
N PHE A 20 8.06 -23.02 -17.71
CA PHE A 20 9.07 -23.96 -17.26
C PHE A 20 9.18 -25.21 -18.14
N VAL A 21 10.34 -25.85 -18.04
CA VAL A 21 10.59 -27.22 -18.49
C VAL A 21 11.21 -28.02 -17.34
N SER A 22 10.94 -29.32 -17.25
CA SER A 22 11.58 -30.18 -16.27
C SER A 22 12.21 -31.42 -16.89
N PHE A 23 13.28 -31.90 -16.26
CA PHE A 23 14.09 -33.01 -16.76
C PHE A 23 14.33 -34.07 -15.68
N ALA A 24 14.35 -35.33 -16.10
CA ALA A 24 14.69 -36.47 -15.28
C ALA A 24 16.22 -36.58 -15.06
N PRO A 25 16.68 -37.23 -13.97
CA PRO A 25 18.09 -37.55 -13.80
C PRO A 25 18.60 -38.49 -14.90
N GLY A 26 19.87 -38.34 -15.30
CA GLY A 26 20.49 -39.20 -16.31
C GLY A 26 21.65 -38.54 -17.06
N GLN A 27 22.36 -39.34 -17.85
CA GLN A 27 23.44 -38.87 -18.74
C GLN A 27 22.91 -38.05 -19.91
N LYS A 28 21.74 -38.44 -20.43
CA LYS A 28 20.91 -37.68 -21.34
C LYS A 28 19.57 -37.49 -20.63
N PRO A 29 19.33 -36.33 -20.03
CA PRO A 29 18.17 -36.16 -19.18
C PRO A 29 16.91 -36.03 -20.02
N ASP A 30 15.96 -36.95 -19.80
CA ASP A 30 14.69 -36.96 -20.53
C ASP A 30 13.82 -35.79 -20.08
N LEU A 31 13.18 -35.10 -21.04
CA LEU A 31 12.17 -34.09 -20.75
C LEU A 31 10.97 -34.76 -20.09
N ARG A 32 10.49 -34.18 -18.99
CA ARG A 32 9.33 -34.67 -18.24
C ARG A 32 8.10 -33.81 -18.47
N PHE A 33 8.24 -32.49 -18.30
CA PHE A 33 7.16 -31.54 -18.46
C PHE A 33 7.63 -30.31 -19.24
N CYS A 34 6.74 -29.75 -20.06
CA CYS A 34 6.98 -28.54 -20.84
C CYS A 34 5.74 -27.66 -20.74
N ARG A 35 5.89 -26.47 -20.16
CA ARG A 35 4.86 -25.43 -20.04
C ARG A 35 5.44 -24.12 -20.53
N ILE A 36 5.53 -23.99 -21.85
CA ILE A 36 5.99 -22.78 -22.53
C ILE A 36 4.83 -22.21 -23.34
N ARG A 37 4.70 -20.89 -23.34
CA ARG A 37 3.64 -20.21 -24.09
C ARG A 37 3.65 -20.61 -25.57
N ASP A 38 2.50 -21.04 -26.06
CA ASP A 38 2.27 -21.53 -27.43
C ASP A 38 3.08 -22.78 -27.82
N ALA A 39 3.60 -23.52 -26.84
CA ALA A 39 4.43 -24.70 -27.08
C ALA A 39 4.28 -25.74 -25.96
N ASP A 40 3.21 -26.55 -26.06
CA ASP A 40 2.94 -27.66 -25.15
C ASP A 40 3.54 -29.01 -25.63
N SER A 41 4.57 -29.00 -26.49
CA SER A 41 5.09 -30.26 -27.05
C SER A 41 6.02 -31.02 -26.09
N ILE A 42 5.84 -32.34 -26.04
CA ILE A 42 6.54 -33.29 -25.16
C ILE A 42 7.85 -33.81 -25.78
N ASP A 43 8.12 -33.49 -27.06
CA ASP A 43 9.21 -34.11 -27.83
C ASP A 43 10.24 -33.07 -28.31
N VAL A 44 10.82 -32.34 -27.37
CA VAL A 44 11.93 -31.40 -27.60
C VAL A 44 13.15 -31.82 -26.78
N ASP A 45 14.33 -31.80 -27.40
CA ASP A 45 15.58 -32.06 -26.70
C ASP A 45 15.95 -30.91 -25.74
N LEU A 46 16.87 -31.18 -24.81
CA LEU A 46 17.32 -30.19 -23.82
C LEU A 46 17.75 -28.86 -24.47
N PRO A 47 18.60 -28.82 -25.52
CA PRO A 47 18.96 -27.58 -26.19
C PRO A 47 17.76 -26.81 -26.75
N SER A 48 16.83 -27.49 -27.43
CA SER A 48 15.66 -26.84 -28.04
C SER A 48 14.70 -26.32 -26.99
N ALA A 49 14.48 -27.08 -25.91
CA ALA A 49 13.65 -26.68 -24.78
C ALA A 49 14.20 -25.42 -24.09
N VAL A 50 15.51 -25.38 -23.80
CA VAL A 50 16.17 -24.23 -23.18
C VAL A 50 16.13 -23.00 -24.08
N ARG A 51 16.44 -23.18 -25.38
CA ARG A 51 16.39 -22.10 -26.36
C ARG A 51 14.98 -21.51 -26.44
N LEU A 52 13.98 -22.36 -26.60
CA LEU A 52 12.59 -21.94 -26.71
C LEU A 52 12.11 -21.21 -25.44
N LEU A 53 12.42 -21.75 -24.25
CA LEU A 53 12.07 -21.11 -22.99
C LEU A 53 12.76 -19.75 -22.85
N MET A 54 14.04 -19.62 -23.23
CA MET A 54 14.78 -18.36 -23.17
C MET A 54 14.21 -17.31 -24.14
N GLU A 55 13.89 -17.72 -25.38
CA GLU A 55 13.26 -16.85 -26.40
C GLU A 55 11.87 -16.34 -25.98
N ARG A 56 11.13 -17.13 -25.18
CA ARG A 56 9.77 -16.79 -24.72
C ARG A 56 9.72 -16.13 -23.34
N SER A 57 10.82 -16.18 -22.58
CA SER A 57 10.97 -15.52 -21.28
C SER A 57 11.13 -14.00 -21.48
N PRO A 58 10.29 -13.14 -20.88
CA PRO A 58 10.39 -11.70 -21.09
C PRO A 58 11.75 -11.11 -20.67
N GLU A 59 12.37 -11.65 -19.61
CA GLU A 59 13.68 -11.18 -19.13
C GLU A 59 14.88 -11.71 -19.93
N ASN A 60 14.66 -12.57 -20.93
CA ASN A 60 15.70 -13.34 -21.61
C ASN A 60 16.68 -13.99 -20.61
N SER A 61 16.12 -14.54 -19.53
CA SER A 61 16.86 -15.05 -18.38
C SER A 61 16.10 -16.19 -17.73
N LEU A 62 16.82 -17.23 -17.31
CA LEU A 62 16.27 -18.45 -16.73
C LEU A 62 16.85 -18.75 -15.35
N ASN A 63 16.09 -19.48 -14.56
CA ASN A 63 16.49 -20.04 -13.28
C ASN A 63 16.56 -21.57 -13.38
N ILE A 64 17.43 -22.19 -12.60
CA ILE A 64 17.53 -23.64 -12.47
C ILE A 64 17.30 -24.02 -11.01
N ARG A 65 16.33 -24.90 -10.77
CA ARG A 65 16.03 -25.50 -9.47
C ARG A 65 16.24 -27.00 -9.55
N SER A 66 16.96 -27.58 -8.59
CA SER A 66 17.14 -29.04 -8.51
C SER A 66 16.43 -29.63 -7.28
N PHE A 67 15.94 -30.87 -7.42
CA PHE A 67 15.31 -31.59 -6.31
C PHE A 67 15.47 -33.11 -6.44
N ARG A 68 15.23 -33.83 -5.34
CA ARG A 68 15.18 -35.30 -5.29
C ARG A 68 13.93 -35.75 -4.55
N PRO A 69 13.28 -36.86 -4.98
CA PRO A 69 12.18 -37.44 -4.24
C PRO A 69 12.58 -37.77 -2.79
N GLY A 70 11.70 -37.48 -1.84
CA GLY A 70 11.92 -37.76 -0.42
C GLY A 70 12.87 -36.80 0.32
N GLN A 71 13.49 -35.83 -0.37
CA GLN A 71 14.24 -34.76 0.30
C GLN A 71 13.35 -33.54 0.56
N THR A 72 13.31 -33.11 1.82
CA THR A 72 12.54 -31.93 2.26
C THR A 72 13.19 -30.62 1.83
N LYS A 73 14.53 -30.55 1.83
CA LYS A 73 15.27 -29.39 1.32
C LYS A 73 15.49 -29.50 -0.20
N GLY A 74 15.33 -28.40 -0.90
CA GLY A 74 15.71 -28.29 -2.31
C GLY A 74 17.22 -28.47 -2.51
N GLY A 75 17.62 -28.81 -3.73
CA GLY A 75 19.03 -28.85 -4.13
C GLY A 75 19.56 -27.47 -4.49
N GLU A 76 20.56 -27.45 -5.36
CA GLU A 76 21.15 -26.23 -5.93
C GLU A 76 20.10 -25.37 -6.65
N PHE A 77 20.19 -24.05 -6.45
CA PHE A 77 19.39 -23.03 -7.12
C PHE A 77 20.32 -22.05 -7.84
N LEU A 78 20.18 -21.93 -9.16
CA LEU A 78 20.94 -21.00 -9.98
C LEU A 78 19.99 -19.94 -10.54
N TYR A 79 20.30 -18.68 -10.29
CA TYR A 79 19.41 -17.56 -10.58
C TYR A 79 19.91 -16.69 -11.74
N GLY A 80 18.99 -16.23 -12.59
CA GLY A 80 19.24 -15.14 -13.52
C GLY A 80 20.19 -15.49 -14.69
N LEU A 81 20.24 -16.75 -15.13
CA LEU A 81 21.15 -17.21 -16.19
C LEU A 81 20.73 -16.68 -17.56
N ARG A 82 21.67 -16.09 -18.31
CA ARG A 82 21.44 -15.48 -19.63
C ARG A 82 22.17 -16.17 -20.80
N SER A 83 22.90 -17.26 -20.53
CA SER A 83 23.58 -18.07 -21.57
C SER A 83 22.91 -19.43 -21.69
N GLN A 84 22.49 -19.79 -22.89
CA GLN A 84 21.88 -21.09 -23.19
C GLN A 84 22.87 -22.21 -22.91
N GLU A 85 24.13 -22.05 -23.31
CA GLU A 85 25.20 -23.03 -23.12
C GLU A 85 25.44 -23.31 -21.64
N LYS A 86 25.44 -22.26 -20.81
CA LYS A 86 25.58 -22.40 -19.36
C LYS A 86 24.40 -23.14 -18.76
N VAL A 87 23.17 -22.80 -19.16
CA VAL A 87 21.97 -23.48 -18.69
C VAL A 87 22.01 -24.97 -19.05
N ILE A 88 22.32 -25.31 -20.30
CA ILE A 88 22.41 -26.70 -20.78
C ILE A 88 23.48 -27.49 -20.00
N SER A 89 24.65 -26.87 -19.78
CA SER A 89 25.74 -27.47 -19.02
C SER A 89 25.35 -27.73 -17.56
N ASP A 90 24.70 -26.77 -16.90
CA ASP A 90 24.23 -26.91 -15.52
C ASP A 90 23.14 -27.98 -15.37
N VAL A 91 22.16 -28.01 -16.28
CA VAL A 91 21.11 -29.04 -16.30
C VAL A 91 21.73 -30.42 -16.49
N SER A 92 22.67 -30.56 -17.42
CA SER A 92 23.36 -31.84 -17.67
C SER A 92 24.16 -32.29 -16.44
N ARG A 93 24.94 -31.40 -15.83
CA ARG A 93 25.72 -31.67 -14.61
C ARG A 93 24.83 -32.12 -13.45
N LEU A 94 23.73 -31.40 -13.20
CA LEU A 94 22.80 -31.71 -12.11
C LEU A 94 22.08 -33.03 -12.36
N SER A 95 21.61 -33.27 -13.58
CA SER A 95 20.91 -34.50 -13.95
C SER A 95 21.81 -35.73 -13.89
N GLN A 96 23.07 -35.62 -14.32
CA GLN A 96 24.09 -36.67 -14.18
C GLN A 96 24.39 -36.99 -12.72
N SER A 97 24.28 -35.98 -11.85
CA SER A 97 24.42 -36.12 -10.41
C SER A 97 23.16 -36.68 -9.73
N GLY A 98 22.18 -37.18 -10.49
CA GLY A 98 21.00 -37.83 -9.93
C GLY A 98 19.92 -36.85 -9.44
N TRP A 99 19.90 -35.61 -9.93
CA TRP A 99 18.87 -34.62 -9.59
C TRP A 99 17.82 -34.50 -10.68
N PHE A 100 16.56 -34.30 -10.28
CA PHE A 100 15.55 -33.73 -11.15
C PHE A 100 15.81 -32.23 -11.25
N VAL A 101 15.55 -31.66 -12.43
CA VAL A 101 15.85 -30.25 -12.70
C VAL A 101 14.63 -29.57 -13.30
N ILE A 102 14.26 -28.41 -12.75
CA ILE A 102 13.27 -27.49 -13.33
C ILE A 102 14.05 -26.28 -13.82
N VAL A 103 13.87 -25.92 -15.09
CA VAL A 103 14.32 -24.66 -15.66
C VAL A 103 13.10 -23.79 -15.86
N ASN A 104 13.06 -22.60 -15.26
CA ASN A 104 11.92 -21.70 -15.37
C ASN A 104 12.34 -20.28 -15.75
N GLU A 105 11.43 -19.51 -16.32
CA GLU A 105 11.69 -18.09 -16.61
C GLU A 105 12.03 -17.31 -15.33
N THR A 106 12.90 -16.31 -15.48
CA THR A 106 13.12 -15.32 -14.43
C THR A 106 12.00 -14.29 -14.49
N ILE A 107 11.38 -14.03 -13.33
CA ILE A 107 10.39 -12.98 -13.15
C ILE A 107 11.01 -11.96 -12.21
N ASP A 108 11.13 -10.71 -12.66
CA ASP A 108 11.67 -9.62 -11.84
C ASP A 108 10.63 -9.22 -10.77
N VAL A 109 11.06 -9.22 -9.51
CA VAL A 109 10.22 -8.81 -8.37
C VAL A 109 10.14 -7.29 -8.24
N ASN A 110 10.98 -6.53 -8.95
CA ASN A 110 11.02 -5.07 -8.94
C ASN A 110 10.33 -4.44 -10.16
N ASP A 111 9.54 -5.20 -10.91
CA ASP A 111 8.85 -4.74 -12.12
C ASP A 111 7.62 -3.86 -11.86
N GLY A 112 7.46 -3.39 -10.62
CA GLY A 112 6.29 -2.65 -10.13
C GLY A 112 5.17 -3.54 -9.60
N GLY A 113 5.28 -4.87 -9.74
CA GLY A 113 4.32 -5.84 -9.21
C GLY A 113 4.38 -6.05 -7.69
N VAL A 114 3.53 -6.96 -7.20
CA VAL A 114 3.58 -7.47 -5.81
C VAL A 114 3.52 -8.97 -5.79
N SER A 115 4.08 -9.58 -4.75
CA SER A 115 3.90 -10.99 -4.43
C SER A 115 3.25 -11.13 -3.06
N GLY A 116 2.58 -12.26 -2.84
CA GLY A 116 1.81 -12.45 -1.62
C GLY A 116 1.18 -13.82 -1.46
N VAL A 117 0.38 -13.92 -0.41
CA VAL A 117 -0.46 -15.08 -0.09
C VAL A 117 -1.89 -14.62 0.09
N SER A 118 -2.82 -15.33 -0.53
CA SER A 118 -4.24 -15.22 -0.21
C SER A 118 -4.70 -16.49 0.49
N MET A 119 -5.42 -16.36 1.59
CA MET A 119 -5.93 -17.49 2.36
C MET A 119 -7.20 -17.08 3.11
N GLY A 120 -8.32 -17.75 2.80
CA GLY A 120 -9.61 -17.44 3.39
C GLY A 120 -10.06 -16.03 3.00
N HIS A 121 -10.40 -15.21 4.01
CA HIS A 121 -10.77 -13.80 3.81
C HIS A 121 -9.58 -12.82 3.87
N THR A 122 -8.34 -13.31 3.88
CA THR A 122 -7.14 -12.49 4.03
C THR A 122 -6.31 -12.50 2.76
N MET A 123 -5.76 -11.33 2.43
CA MET A 123 -4.74 -11.17 1.40
C MET A 123 -3.55 -10.42 2.00
N GLU A 124 -2.36 -11.01 1.88
CA GLU A 124 -1.11 -10.45 2.35
C GLU A 124 -0.13 -10.29 1.19
N PHE A 125 0.45 -9.12 0.98
CA PHE A 125 1.34 -8.87 -0.16
C PHE A 125 2.33 -7.73 0.06
N ALA A 126 3.41 -7.74 -0.71
CA ALA A 126 4.40 -6.67 -0.74
C ALA A 126 5.09 -6.56 -2.11
N PRO A 127 5.55 -5.35 -2.50
CA PRO A 127 6.36 -5.14 -3.70
C PRO A 127 7.82 -5.51 -3.45
N GLY A 128 8.58 -5.83 -4.52
CA GLY A 128 10.02 -6.09 -4.41
C GLY A 128 10.36 -7.38 -3.65
N ASP A 129 9.46 -8.36 -3.64
CA ASP A 129 9.65 -9.63 -2.92
C ASP A 129 8.92 -10.79 -3.60
N THR A 130 9.15 -11.98 -3.07
CA THR A 130 8.44 -13.22 -3.41
C THR A 130 7.26 -13.44 -2.47
N PRO A 131 6.39 -14.46 -2.69
CA PRO A 131 5.28 -14.76 -1.77
C PRO A 131 5.69 -14.93 -0.30
N ARG A 132 6.97 -15.24 -0.03
CA ARG A 132 7.56 -15.30 1.31
C ARG A 132 7.64 -13.95 2.03
N CYS A 133 7.20 -12.84 1.42
CA CYS A 133 7.07 -11.56 2.12
C CYS A 133 6.21 -11.67 3.38
N VAL A 134 5.24 -12.58 3.41
CA VAL A 134 4.36 -12.82 4.58
C VAL A 134 5.11 -13.26 5.84
N GLU A 135 6.35 -13.74 5.70
CA GLU A 135 7.23 -14.09 6.82
C GLU A 135 8.01 -12.87 7.35
N LYS A 136 7.92 -11.71 6.69
CA LYS A 136 8.70 -10.50 6.96
C LYS A 136 7.80 -9.38 7.51
N PRO A 137 8.35 -8.46 8.32
CA PRO A 137 7.61 -7.30 8.79
C PRO A 137 7.23 -6.34 7.65
N GLY A 138 6.18 -5.55 7.86
CA GLY A 138 5.74 -4.53 6.92
C GLY A 138 4.96 -5.06 5.72
N THR A 139 4.50 -6.30 5.74
CA THR A 139 3.61 -6.84 4.69
C THR A 139 2.23 -6.18 4.77
N CYS A 140 1.70 -5.76 3.63
CA CYS A 140 0.34 -5.24 3.56
C CYS A 140 -0.64 -6.38 3.82
N ARG A 141 -1.62 -6.16 4.70
CA ARG A 141 -2.65 -7.15 5.04
C ARG A 141 -4.02 -6.50 4.89
N LEU A 142 -4.82 -7.00 3.97
CA LEU A 142 -6.17 -6.51 3.64
C LEU A 142 -7.15 -7.68 3.55
N SER A 143 -8.45 -7.42 3.78
CA SER A 143 -9.46 -8.43 3.45
C SER A 143 -9.38 -8.76 1.96
N PHE A 144 -9.75 -9.99 1.58
CA PHE A 144 -9.65 -10.42 0.18
C PHE A 144 -10.34 -9.43 -0.78
N ASP A 145 -11.57 -9.03 -0.47
CA ASP A 145 -12.34 -8.11 -1.31
C ASP A 145 -11.75 -6.69 -1.37
N LEU A 146 -11.18 -6.22 -0.26
CA LEU A 146 -10.52 -4.92 -0.20
C LEU A 146 -9.19 -4.94 -0.98
N GLY A 147 -8.38 -5.98 -0.77
CA GLY A 147 -7.13 -6.18 -1.50
C GLY A 147 -7.35 -6.35 -2.99
N ASN A 148 -8.35 -7.14 -3.40
CA ASN A 148 -8.64 -7.37 -4.81
C ASN A 148 -9.09 -6.08 -5.53
N ARG A 149 -10.00 -5.30 -4.94
CA ARG A 149 -10.44 -4.01 -5.50
C ARG A 149 -9.32 -2.99 -5.56
N LEU A 150 -8.49 -2.93 -4.51
CA LEU A 150 -7.36 -2.02 -4.45
C LEU A 150 -6.32 -2.36 -5.53
N LEU A 151 -5.90 -3.62 -5.62
CA LEU A 151 -4.93 -4.07 -6.63
C LEU A 151 -5.49 -3.90 -8.05
N GLN A 152 -6.79 -4.17 -8.27
CA GLN A 152 -7.43 -3.93 -9.56
C GLN A 152 -7.39 -2.45 -9.97
N THR A 153 -7.58 -1.55 -9.02
CA THR A 153 -7.53 -0.10 -9.28
C THR A 153 -6.11 0.35 -9.60
N VAL A 154 -5.10 -0.14 -8.87
CA VAL A 154 -3.70 0.22 -9.08
C VAL A 154 -3.15 -0.32 -10.40
N TYR A 155 -3.44 -1.59 -10.72
CA TYR A 155 -2.84 -2.27 -11.86
C TYR A 155 -3.72 -2.31 -13.12
N GLY A 156 -5.00 -1.97 -13.01
CA GLY A 156 -5.95 -1.94 -14.14
C GLY A 156 -6.51 -3.30 -14.54
N PHE A 157 -6.24 -4.37 -13.78
CA PHE A 157 -6.79 -5.71 -14.00
C PHE A 157 -7.05 -6.41 -12.67
N ALA A 158 -8.07 -7.27 -12.61
CA ALA A 158 -8.35 -8.06 -11.42
C ALA A 158 -7.32 -9.20 -11.26
N PRO A 159 -6.71 -9.37 -10.07
CA PRO A 159 -5.92 -10.56 -9.76
C PRO A 159 -6.69 -11.87 -10.01
N GLY A 160 -6.06 -12.81 -10.70
CA GLY A 160 -6.63 -14.14 -11.02
C GLY A 160 -6.56 -15.11 -9.84
N LEU A 161 -7.19 -14.76 -8.71
CA LEU A 161 -7.16 -15.50 -7.44
C LEU A 161 -8.49 -16.22 -7.16
N GLU A 162 -8.89 -17.09 -8.06
CA GLU A 162 -10.12 -17.89 -7.94
C GLU A 162 -10.06 -18.84 -6.72
N ASP A 163 -11.21 -19.09 -6.08
CA ASP A 163 -11.37 -19.99 -4.91
C ASP A 163 -10.53 -19.67 -3.65
N ALA A 164 -10.00 -18.45 -3.53
CA ALA A 164 -9.16 -18.05 -2.39
C ALA A 164 -9.80 -18.28 -1.00
N ALA A 165 -11.13 -18.32 -0.92
CA ALA A 165 -11.86 -18.57 0.33
C ALA A 165 -11.55 -19.95 0.98
N LYS A 166 -11.16 -20.96 0.19
CA LYS A 166 -10.93 -22.34 0.67
C LYS A 166 -9.50 -22.85 0.44
N LYS A 167 -8.65 -22.00 -0.13
CA LYS A 167 -7.31 -22.35 -0.55
C LYS A 167 -6.33 -21.34 -0.01
N ARG A 168 -5.12 -21.80 0.28
CA ARG A 168 -3.95 -20.94 0.42
C ARG A 168 -3.30 -20.84 -0.96
N ILE A 169 -3.24 -19.63 -1.49
CA ILE A 169 -2.72 -19.35 -2.83
C ILE A 169 -1.50 -18.44 -2.68
N GLU A 170 -0.32 -18.94 -3.05
CA GLU A 170 0.86 -18.10 -3.25
C GLU A 170 0.82 -17.50 -4.64
N PHE A 171 0.91 -16.17 -4.74
CA PHE A 171 0.74 -15.47 -6.01
C PHE A 171 1.73 -14.33 -6.17
N SER A 172 1.91 -13.92 -7.41
CA SER A 172 2.44 -12.61 -7.76
C SER A 172 1.62 -11.99 -8.88
N ILE A 173 1.54 -10.66 -8.90
CA ILE A 173 0.94 -9.88 -9.98
C ILE A 173 1.99 -8.97 -10.59
N HIS A 174 1.93 -8.80 -11.91
CA HIS A 174 2.95 -8.10 -12.67
C HIS A 174 2.32 -7.14 -13.69
N PRO A 175 2.84 -5.91 -13.85
CA PRO A 175 2.36 -4.98 -14.88
C PRO A 175 2.49 -5.52 -16.30
N ILE A 176 3.52 -6.34 -16.56
CA ILE A 176 3.70 -7.05 -17.82
C ILE A 176 3.24 -8.49 -17.65
N ARG A 177 2.52 -9.03 -18.63
CA ARG A 177 2.05 -10.42 -18.64
C ARG A 177 3.22 -11.41 -18.55
N ARG A 178 3.12 -12.36 -17.62
CA ARG A 178 4.09 -13.43 -17.31
C ARG A 178 3.45 -14.80 -17.48
N GLY A 179 4.26 -15.86 -17.33
CA GLY A 179 3.78 -17.23 -17.28
C GLY A 179 3.32 -17.79 -18.62
N HIS A 180 3.06 -19.09 -18.61
CA HIS A 180 2.73 -19.85 -19.82
C HIS A 180 1.36 -19.47 -20.41
N ARG A 181 0.42 -18.94 -19.62
CA ARG A 181 -0.87 -18.44 -20.10
C ARG A 181 -0.83 -16.97 -20.51
N HIS A 182 0.33 -16.32 -20.39
CA HIS A 182 0.50 -14.92 -20.73
C HIS A 182 -0.50 -14.00 -20.02
N ASP A 183 -0.53 -14.10 -18.70
CA ASP A 183 -1.45 -13.37 -17.83
C ASP A 183 -0.66 -12.52 -16.81
N HIS A 184 -1.30 -11.56 -16.16
CA HIS A 184 -0.67 -10.69 -15.18
C HIS A 184 -0.54 -11.33 -13.79
N THR A 185 -1.31 -12.36 -13.49
CA THR A 185 -1.22 -13.10 -12.24
C THR A 185 -0.45 -14.40 -12.45
N VAL A 186 0.54 -14.68 -11.61
CA VAL A 186 1.28 -15.94 -11.57
C VAL A 186 1.01 -16.63 -10.24
N ILE A 187 0.57 -17.88 -10.30
CA ILE A 187 0.35 -18.72 -9.12
C ILE A 187 1.57 -19.61 -8.91
N TRP A 188 2.12 -19.55 -7.70
CA TRP A 188 3.31 -20.29 -7.30
C TRP A 188 2.95 -21.61 -6.63
N GLU A 189 1.92 -21.60 -5.79
CA GLU A 189 1.48 -22.74 -5.02
C GLU A 189 0.00 -22.59 -4.63
N VAL A 190 -0.69 -23.72 -4.56
CA VAL A 190 -2.08 -23.80 -4.09
C VAL A 190 -2.18 -24.98 -3.14
N GLU A 191 -2.64 -24.72 -1.92
CA GLU A 191 -2.88 -25.72 -0.89
C GLU A 191 -4.31 -25.60 -0.38
N ASP A 192 -4.92 -26.72 0.03
CA ASP A 192 -6.17 -26.66 0.77
C ASP A 192 -5.92 -26.01 2.13
N ALA A 193 -6.74 -25.02 2.48
CA ALA A 193 -6.63 -24.32 3.75
C ALA A 193 -7.97 -24.37 4.48
N PRO A 194 -7.95 -24.46 5.82
CA PRO A 194 -9.18 -24.30 6.58
C PRO A 194 -9.76 -22.91 6.34
N GLU A 195 -11.08 -22.81 6.34
CA GLU A 195 -11.76 -21.53 6.29
C GLU A 195 -11.42 -20.75 7.57
N LEU A 196 -10.77 -19.60 7.42
CA LEU A 196 -10.36 -18.72 8.51
C LEU A 196 -11.26 -17.48 8.54
N THR A 197 -11.95 -17.26 9.64
CA THR A 197 -12.89 -16.15 9.84
C THR A 197 -12.32 -15.01 10.69
N SER A 198 -11.00 -14.88 10.76
CA SER A 198 -10.37 -13.83 11.58
C SER A 198 -10.62 -12.45 10.97
N GLN A 199 -11.25 -11.58 11.76
CA GLN A 199 -11.32 -10.15 11.44
C GLN A 199 -9.98 -9.50 11.80
N PHE A 200 -9.48 -8.67 10.89
CA PHE A 200 -8.30 -7.85 11.14
C PHE A 200 -8.52 -6.48 10.50
N HIS A 201 -7.80 -5.51 11.02
CA HIS A 201 -7.82 -4.16 10.53
C HIS A 201 -6.52 -3.89 9.75
N PRO A 202 -6.57 -3.23 8.59
CA PRO A 202 -5.38 -2.79 7.89
C PRO A 202 -4.52 -1.93 8.81
N GLN A 203 -3.21 -2.06 8.66
CA GLN A 203 -2.23 -1.21 9.33
C GLN A 203 -1.30 -0.62 8.27
N TRP A 204 -1.01 0.67 8.39
CA TRP A 204 0.03 1.32 7.63
C TRP A 204 0.71 2.39 8.50
N PRO A 205 2.01 2.68 8.27
CA PRO A 205 2.79 2.36 7.08
C PRO A 205 3.15 0.87 6.94
N ASN A 206 3.00 0.34 5.73
CA ASN A 206 3.49 -0.97 5.30
C ASN A 206 4.27 -0.81 3.98
N ARG A 207 4.95 -1.84 3.50
CA ARG A 207 5.79 -1.78 2.30
C ARG A 207 5.02 -1.35 1.05
N PHE A 208 3.74 -1.71 0.94
CA PHE A 208 2.93 -1.32 -0.20
C PHE A 208 2.38 0.11 -0.07
N SER A 209 2.00 0.54 1.14
CA SER A 209 1.64 1.94 1.38
C SER A 209 2.82 2.88 1.15
N GLN A 210 4.05 2.46 1.52
CA GLN A 210 5.28 3.20 1.23
C GLN A 210 5.61 3.24 -0.25
N PHE A 211 5.31 2.16 -0.97
CA PHE A 211 5.54 2.05 -2.41
C PHE A 211 4.62 2.98 -3.23
N LEU A 212 3.38 3.18 -2.79
CA LEU A 212 2.44 4.11 -3.43
C LEU A 212 2.51 5.54 -2.84
N GLY A 213 2.84 5.66 -1.56
CA GLY A 213 2.72 6.88 -0.77
C GLY A 213 1.50 6.83 0.16
N ASP A 214 1.69 7.30 1.39
CA ASP A 214 0.73 7.21 2.49
C ASP A 214 -0.66 7.77 2.12
N LYS A 215 -0.69 8.98 1.58
CA LYS A 215 -1.93 9.65 1.15
C LYS A 215 -2.64 8.91 0.02
N VAL A 216 -1.90 8.34 -0.92
CA VAL A 216 -2.47 7.50 -2.00
C VAL A 216 -3.11 6.27 -1.40
N PHE A 217 -2.40 5.59 -0.50
CA PHE A 217 -2.88 4.36 0.13
C PHE A 217 -4.16 4.61 0.96
N GLY A 218 -4.18 5.63 1.80
CA GLY A 218 -5.37 6.01 2.58
C GLY A 218 -6.58 6.31 1.68
N LEU A 219 -6.40 7.12 0.64
CA LEU A 219 -7.49 7.43 -0.30
C LEU A 219 -7.97 6.20 -1.09
N LEU A 220 -7.07 5.30 -1.48
CA LEU A 220 -7.43 4.04 -2.12
C LEU A 220 -8.23 3.12 -1.20
N ILE A 221 -7.88 3.07 0.08
CA ILE A 221 -8.64 2.31 1.08
C ILE A 221 -10.04 2.89 1.23
N ALA A 222 -10.17 4.22 1.35
CA ALA A 222 -11.47 4.90 1.42
C ALA A 222 -12.32 4.58 0.18
N TYR A 223 -11.80 4.83 -1.02
CA TYR A 223 -12.49 4.54 -2.27
C TYR A 223 -12.88 3.05 -2.38
N SER A 224 -11.99 2.15 -1.99
CA SER A 224 -12.26 0.71 -2.00
C SER A 224 -13.25 0.28 -0.91
N CYS A 225 -13.49 1.07 0.14
CA CYS A 225 -14.58 0.87 1.08
C CYS A 225 -15.94 1.34 0.52
N GLY A 226 -15.95 2.00 -0.64
CA GLY A 226 -17.16 2.50 -1.30
C GLY A 226 -17.61 3.88 -0.82
N VAL A 227 -16.72 4.66 -0.20
CA VAL A 227 -17.01 6.06 0.16
C VAL A 227 -16.56 7.01 -0.94
N HIS A 228 -17.20 8.17 -1.07
CA HIS A 228 -16.87 9.15 -2.08
C HIS A 228 -15.48 9.74 -1.83
N VAL A 229 -14.62 9.64 -2.85
CA VAL A 229 -13.29 10.25 -2.90
C VAL A 229 -13.22 11.07 -4.18
N PRO A 230 -12.75 12.34 -4.14
CA PRO A 230 -12.61 13.12 -5.36
C PRO A 230 -11.70 12.45 -6.37
N ARG A 231 -12.03 12.57 -7.65
CA ARG A 231 -11.30 11.94 -8.75
C ARG A 231 -9.82 12.31 -8.65
N THR A 232 -8.99 11.29 -8.53
CA THR A 232 -7.57 11.41 -8.23
C THR A 232 -6.76 10.70 -9.30
N VAL A 233 -5.84 11.43 -9.93
CA VAL A 233 -4.80 10.89 -10.80
C VAL A 233 -3.53 10.72 -9.97
N VAL A 234 -2.98 9.51 -9.95
CA VAL A 234 -1.74 9.19 -9.24
C VAL A 234 -0.59 9.08 -10.24
N MET A 235 0.45 9.87 -10.02
CA MET A 235 1.72 9.83 -10.76
C MET A 235 2.78 9.24 -9.83
N SER A 236 2.93 7.91 -9.89
CA SER A 236 3.85 7.15 -9.04
C SER A 236 5.23 6.98 -9.70
N ARG A 237 6.27 6.80 -8.87
CA ARG A 237 7.59 6.39 -9.34
C ARG A 237 7.68 4.92 -9.73
N GLN A 238 6.82 4.07 -9.16
CA GLN A 238 7.03 2.62 -9.16
C GLN A 238 5.99 1.84 -9.97
N VAL A 239 4.82 2.43 -10.22
CA VAL A 239 3.76 1.87 -11.06
C VAL A 239 3.33 2.88 -12.09
N ALA A 240 2.75 2.38 -13.19
CA ALA A 240 2.16 3.24 -14.21
C ALA A 240 1.08 4.16 -13.59
N PRO A 241 0.89 5.39 -14.10
CA PRO A 241 -0.15 6.27 -13.61
C PRO A 241 -1.54 5.63 -13.68
N PHE A 242 -2.33 5.82 -12.63
CA PHE A 242 -3.69 5.30 -12.53
C PHE A 242 -4.65 6.33 -11.95
N VAL A 243 -5.95 6.08 -12.08
CA VAL A 243 -7.02 7.00 -11.69
C VAL A 243 -8.05 6.26 -10.84
N PHE A 244 -8.57 6.92 -9.82
CA PHE A 244 -9.67 6.42 -8.99
C PHE A 244 -10.52 7.57 -8.44
N GLY A 245 -11.61 7.26 -7.73
CA GLY A 245 -12.54 8.25 -7.21
C GLY A 245 -13.55 8.74 -8.25
N GLU A 246 -14.34 9.73 -7.84
CA GLU A 246 -15.50 10.25 -8.58
C GLU A 246 -15.34 11.73 -8.89
N THR A 247 -15.89 12.18 -10.03
CA THR A 247 -15.81 13.59 -10.37
C THR A 247 -16.66 14.43 -9.42
N THR A 248 -16.09 15.55 -8.99
CA THR A 248 -16.77 16.56 -8.16
C THR A 248 -17.49 17.61 -9.02
N GLY A 249 -17.22 17.62 -10.33
CA GLY A 249 -17.74 18.61 -11.27
C GLY A 249 -17.01 19.95 -11.28
N THR A 250 -16.04 20.18 -10.38
CA THR A 250 -15.32 21.47 -10.32
C THR A 250 -14.34 21.67 -11.47
N CYS A 251 -13.74 20.57 -11.97
CA CYS A 251 -12.59 20.61 -12.89
C CYS A 251 -11.38 21.40 -12.35
N GLU A 252 -11.39 21.76 -11.07
CA GLU A 252 -10.30 22.40 -10.36
C GLU A 252 -9.48 21.30 -9.67
N HIS A 253 -8.16 21.44 -9.65
CA HIS A 253 -7.28 20.38 -9.17
C HIS A 253 -6.38 20.87 -8.05
N TRP A 254 -6.22 20.05 -7.03
CA TRP A 254 -5.17 20.13 -6.04
C TRP A 254 -4.02 19.22 -6.47
N GLN A 255 -2.83 19.81 -6.57
CA GLN A 255 -1.62 19.02 -6.70
C GLN A 255 -1.05 18.73 -5.32
N ARG A 256 -0.95 17.45 -4.97
CA ARG A 256 -0.54 16.99 -3.65
C ARG A 256 0.64 16.05 -3.76
N THR A 257 1.52 16.11 -2.77
CA THR A 257 2.60 15.14 -2.57
C THR A 257 2.12 13.99 -1.68
N ALA A 258 2.57 12.77 -1.96
CA ALA A 258 2.38 11.60 -1.12
C ALA A 258 3.73 11.01 -0.73
N PRO A 259 4.24 11.36 0.46
CA PRO A 259 5.45 10.75 0.99
C PRO A 259 5.23 9.27 1.31
N SER A 260 6.31 8.49 1.33
CA SER A 260 6.28 7.06 1.63
C SER A 260 5.79 6.79 3.06
N ILE A 261 6.08 7.71 3.98
CA ILE A 261 5.59 7.72 5.36
C ILE A 261 4.88 9.06 5.56
N GLN A 262 3.80 9.10 6.35
CA GLN A 262 3.11 10.34 6.69
C GLN A 262 4.14 11.39 7.16
N SER A 263 3.98 12.62 6.66
CA SER A 263 4.77 13.79 7.09
C SER A 263 3.90 15.04 6.93
N PRO A 264 3.00 15.32 7.89
CA PRO A 264 2.02 16.41 7.84
C PRO A 264 2.73 17.73 7.57
N GLY A 265 2.26 18.51 6.60
CA GLY A 265 2.75 19.87 6.32
C GLY A 265 4.18 20.01 5.81
N GLN A 266 4.91 18.92 5.53
CA GLN A 266 6.33 19.00 5.12
C GLN A 266 6.52 19.24 3.63
N LEU A 267 5.63 18.70 2.80
CA LEU A 267 5.76 18.73 1.34
C LEU A 267 4.65 19.58 0.71
N PRO A 268 4.91 20.22 -0.45
CA PRO A 268 4.01 21.20 -1.03
C PRO A 268 2.64 20.58 -1.39
N THR A 269 1.60 21.37 -1.17
CA THR A 269 0.26 21.18 -1.71
C THR A 269 -0.16 22.49 -2.35
N THR A 270 -0.52 22.46 -3.63
CA THR A 270 -0.88 23.65 -4.40
C THR A 270 -2.26 23.50 -5.01
N PHE A 271 -3.02 24.60 -5.01
CA PHE A 271 -4.29 24.69 -5.72
C PHE A 271 -4.04 25.13 -7.17
N GLY A 272 -4.78 24.55 -8.10
CA GLY A 272 -4.62 24.74 -9.53
C GLY A 272 -3.58 23.80 -10.14
N TRP A 273 -3.50 23.81 -11.47
CA TRP A 273 -2.54 22.99 -12.20
C TRP A 273 -1.13 23.56 -12.08
N THR A 274 -0.22 22.77 -11.51
CA THR A 274 1.22 23.03 -11.54
C THR A 274 1.87 21.97 -12.44
N ASP A 275 3.03 22.27 -13.03
CA ASP A 275 3.77 21.24 -13.76
C ASP A 275 4.28 20.16 -12.77
N PRO A 276 3.82 18.90 -12.87
CA PRO A 276 4.26 17.84 -11.97
C PRO A 276 5.74 17.50 -12.15
N PHE A 277 6.32 17.71 -13.34
CA PHE A 277 7.74 17.46 -13.59
C PHE A 277 8.62 18.53 -12.94
N GLU A 278 8.21 19.79 -12.96
CA GLU A 278 8.92 20.86 -12.24
C GLU A 278 8.81 20.70 -10.73
N THR A 279 7.65 20.29 -10.24
CA THR A 279 7.45 19.96 -8.81
C THR A 279 8.41 18.86 -8.39
N TRP A 280 8.53 17.82 -9.22
CA TRP A 280 9.47 16.73 -9.01
C TRP A 280 10.92 17.21 -9.01
N ALA A 281 11.31 17.97 -10.03
CA ALA A 281 12.65 18.52 -10.15
C ALA A 281 13.01 19.43 -8.95
N GLY A 282 12.04 20.17 -8.42
CA GLY A 282 12.18 20.95 -7.18
C GLY A 282 12.47 20.08 -5.96
N MET A 283 11.78 18.95 -5.81
CA MET A 283 12.06 17.98 -4.73
C MET A 283 13.45 17.34 -4.89
N VAL A 284 13.90 17.07 -6.12
CA VAL A 284 15.26 16.56 -6.37
C VAL A 284 16.30 17.59 -5.95
N ARG A 285 16.13 18.86 -6.33
CA ARG A 285 17.05 19.95 -5.97
C ARG A 285 17.14 20.18 -4.46
N SER A 286 16.03 19.98 -3.73
CA SER A 286 15.98 20.12 -2.26
C SER A 286 16.38 18.85 -1.50
N GLY A 287 16.67 17.74 -2.18
CA GLY A 287 17.02 16.47 -1.54
C GLY A 287 15.84 15.75 -0.89
N THR A 288 14.60 16.12 -1.21
CA THR A 288 13.36 15.55 -0.63
C THR A 288 12.66 14.56 -1.55
N ALA A 289 13.14 14.36 -2.79
CA ALA A 289 12.48 13.47 -3.76
C ALA A 289 12.46 11.99 -3.35
N GLU A 290 13.41 11.53 -2.54
CA GLU A 290 13.48 10.13 -2.10
C GLU A 290 12.39 9.78 -1.09
N SER A 291 11.91 10.75 -0.31
CA SER A 291 10.80 10.55 0.63
C SER A 291 9.43 10.62 -0.04
N CYS A 292 9.35 11.06 -1.30
CA CYS A 292 8.12 11.18 -2.07
C CYS A 292 7.91 9.97 -2.97
N ALA A 293 6.85 9.20 -2.72
CA ALA A 293 6.51 8.01 -3.52
C ALA A 293 5.71 8.38 -4.78
N SER A 294 4.81 9.36 -4.65
CA SER A 294 3.91 9.79 -5.73
C SER A 294 3.52 11.26 -5.64
N LEU A 295 3.15 11.82 -6.79
CA LEU A 295 2.36 13.06 -6.91
C LEU A 295 0.91 12.73 -7.24
N LEU A 296 -0.02 13.55 -6.75
CA LEU A 296 -1.45 13.41 -6.97
C LEU A 296 -1.96 14.68 -7.64
N SER A 297 -2.87 14.49 -8.61
CA SER A 297 -3.80 15.53 -9.05
C SER A 297 -5.19 15.09 -8.62
N GLN A 298 -5.72 15.71 -7.58
CA GLN A 298 -7.02 15.40 -7.00
C GLN A 298 -8.00 16.53 -7.34
N GLU A 299 -9.19 16.21 -7.84
CA GLU A 299 -10.22 17.23 -8.04
C GLU A 299 -10.58 17.92 -6.71
N GLY A 300 -10.76 19.24 -6.76
CA GLY A 300 -11.23 20.05 -5.64
C GLY A 300 -12.71 19.88 -5.39
N VAL A 301 -13.15 20.09 -4.16
CA VAL A 301 -14.56 20.03 -3.76
C VAL A 301 -15.03 21.45 -3.46
N GLU A 302 -16.13 21.87 -4.09
CA GLU A 302 -16.84 23.11 -3.73
C GLU A 302 -17.55 22.89 -2.40
N SER A 303 -16.83 23.11 -1.30
CA SER A 303 -17.25 22.72 0.05
C SER A 303 -18.18 23.76 0.67
N ALA A 304 -19.38 23.31 1.06
CA ALA A 304 -20.24 24.04 1.97
C ALA A 304 -19.67 24.00 3.41
N PHE A 305 -19.12 22.85 3.79
CA PHE A 305 -18.42 22.62 5.06
C PHE A 305 -17.20 21.72 4.83
N ALA A 306 -16.18 21.88 5.66
CA ALA A 306 -15.02 21.01 5.65
C ALA A 306 -14.42 20.92 7.05
N GLY A 307 -13.70 19.83 7.30
CA GLY A 307 -13.14 19.58 8.61
C GLY A 307 -12.38 18.28 8.70
N ALA A 308 -12.22 17.81 9.93
CA ALA A 308 -11.61 16.53 10.21
C ALA A 308 -12.45 15.76 11.25
N ALA A 309 -12.37 14.45 11.17
CA ALA A 309 -13.18 13.58 12.02
C ALA A 309 -12.43 12.29 12.33
N GLY A 310 -12.82 11.60 13.40
CA GLY A 310 -12.24 10.30 13.73
C GLY A 310 -12.86 9.66 14.94
N VAL A 311 -12.32 8.51 15.32
CA VAL A 311 -12.82 7.70 16.44
C VAL A 311 -11.89 7.86 17.65
N THR A 312 -12.43 8.13 18.83
CA THR A 312 -11.62 8.18 20.06
C THR A 312 -11.16 6.80 20.51
N SER A 313 -10.18 6.74 21.41
CA SER A 313 -9.77 5.49 22.07
C SER A 313 -10.91 4.78 22.84
N GLN A 314 -12.01 5.49 23.14
CA GLN A 314 -13.23 4.94 23.77
C GLN A 314 -14.32 4.56 22.76
N GLY A 315 -14.06 4.68 21.45
CA GLY A 315 -15.01 4.33 20.40
C GLY A 315 -16.07 5.39 20.10
N SER A 316 -15.95 6.59 20.66
CA SER A 316 -16.85 7.72 20.34
C SER A 316 -16.41 8.43 19.07
N LEU A 317 -17.36 8.90 18.27
CA LEU A 317 -17.06 9.69 17.07
C LEU A 317 -16.80 11.15 17.46
N VAL A 318 -15.78 11.75 16.85
CA VAL A 318 -15.46 13.18 16.95
C VAL A 318 -15.52 13.75 15.55
N VAL A 319 -16.35 14.79 15.37
CA VAL A 319 -16.49 15.52 14.12
C VAL A 319 -16.26 17.00 14.41
N GLU A 320 -15.20 17.56 13.84
CA GLU A 320 -14.87 18.98 13.92
C GLU A 320 -14.86 19.56 12.49
N GLY A 321 -15.35 20.79 12.32
CA GLY A 321 -15.33 21.44 11.02
C GLY A 321 -15.76 22.89 11.06
N VAL A 322 -15.70 23.53 9.91
CA VAL A 322 -16.05 24.93 9.69
C VAL A 322 -16.85 25.08 8.39
N LYS A 323 -17.56 26.19 8.24
CA LYS A 323 -18.16 26.54 6.95
C LYS A 323 -17.09 26.92 5.92
N GLY A 324 -17.22 26.40 4.69
CA GLY A 324 -16.29 26.64 3.58
C GLY A 324 -15.15 25.61 3.48
N ASP A 325 -13.98 26.04 3.00
CA ASP A 325 -12.87 25.20 2.52
C ASP A 325 -12.04 24.46 3.58
N GLY A 326 -12.21 24.78 4.86
CA GLY A 326 -11.50 24.13 5.96
C GLY A 326 -9.99 24.42 6.04
N VAL A 327 -9.40 25.21 5.14
CA VAL A 327 -7.94 25.45 5.11
C VAL A 327 -7.48 26.14 6.40
N GLY A 328 -8.20 27.19 6.81
CA GLY A 328 -7.91 27.90 8.06
C GLY A 328 -8.08 27.01 9.30
N PHE A 329 -9.02 26.06 9.28
CA PHE A 329 -9.21 25.09 10.36
C PHE A 329 -8.02 24.13 10.47
N MET A 330 -7.58 23.55 9.35
CA MET A 330 -6.45 22.62 9.33
C MET A 330 -5.14 23.28 9.78
N LEU A 331 -4.97 24.58 9.50
CA LEU A 331 -3.83 25.39 9.91
C LEU A 331 -3.93 25.96 11.34
N GLY A 332 -5.01 25.67 12.08
CA GLY A 332 -5.22 26.22 13.44
C GLY A 332 -5.51 27.72 13.48
N GLN A 333 -5.84 28.34 12.35
CA GLN A 333 -6.15 29.77 12.21
C GLN A 333 -7.65 30.06 12.45
N LYS A 334 -8.50 29.03 12.38
CA LYS A 334 -9.93 29.11 12.68
C LYS A 334 -10.31 27.98 13.64
N PRO A 335 -11.05 28.28 14.73
CA PRO A 335 -11.54 27.26 15.64
C PRO A 335 -12.67 26.43 14.99
N PRO A 336 -12.98 25.23 15.51
CA PRO A 336 -14.15 24.47 15.11
C PRO A 336 -15.45 25.26 15.34
N GLU A 337 -16.41 25.12 14.43
CA GLU A 337 -17.74 25.73 14.52
C GLU A 337 -18.81 24.68 14.84
N ALA A 338 -19.97 25.13 15.31
CA ALA A 338 -21.14 24.25 15.48
C ALA A 338 -21.68 23.84 14.10
N LEU A 339 -21.53 22.55 13.76
CA LEU A 339 -21.99 22.00 12.49
C LEU A 339 -23.52 21.79 12.49
N PRO A 340 -24.20 21.98 11.34
CA PRO A 340 -25.58 21.53 11.19
C PRO A 340 -25.70 20.02 11.41
N LYS A 341 -26.78 19.59 12.06
CA LYS A 341 -26.97 18.18 12.43
C LYS A 341 -26.88 17.22 11.24
N ASN A 342 -27.46 17.57 10.10
CA ASN A 342 -27.39 16.73 8.90
C ASN A 342 -25.95 16.51 8.42
N ILE A 343 -25.10 17.54 8.47
CA ILE A 343 -23.69 17.43 8.09
C ILE A 343 -22.95 16.51 9.07
N GLN A 344 -23.24 16.63 10.36
CA GLN A 344 -22.66 15.76 11.38
C GLN A 344 -23.08 14.30 11.16
N ASP A 345 -24.38 14.05 10.98
CA ASP A 345 -24.93 12.70 10.75
C ASP A 345 -24.31 12.06 9.49
N ASP A 346 -24.13 12.82 8.40
CA ASP A 346 -23.52 12.33 7.16
C ASP A 346 -22.04 11.96 7.34
N VAL A 347 -21.27 12.76 8.10
CA VAL A 347 -19.85 12.46 8.38
C VAL A 347 -19.71 11.27 9.33
N GLU A 348 -20.58 11.16 10.33
CA GLU A 348 -20.63 10.02 11.25
C GLU A 348 -20.90 8.71 10.50
N ALA A 349 -21.83 8.70 9.55
CA ALA A 349 -22.12 7.53 8.71
C ALA A 349 -20.90 7.07 7.90
N ILE A 350 -20.12 8.00 7.34
CA ILE A 350 -18.86 7.67 6.64
C ILE A 350 -17.82 7.09 7.60
N LEU A 351 -17.67 7.66 8.79
CA LEU A 351 -16.78 7.13 9.83
C LEU A 351 -17.16 5.71 10.25
N GLU A 352 -18.44 5.39 10.38
CA GLU A 352 -18.90 4.03 10.71
C GLU A 352 -18.49 3.01 9.64
N ILE A 353 -18.69 3.34 8.35
CA ILE A 353 -18.31 2.49 7.22
C ILE A 353 -16.79 2.20 7.24
N LEU A 354 -16.01 3.27 7.40
CA LEU A 354 -14.55 3.16 7.42
C LEU A 354 -14.06 2.42 8.65
N THR A 355 -14.65 2.67 9.83
CA THR A 355 -14.25 2.06 11.10
C THR A 355 -14.55 0.56 11.12
N LYS A 356 -15.69 0.15 10.56
CA LYS A 356 -16.04 -1.26 10.41
C LYS A 356 -15.01 -2.02 9.57
N SER A 357 -14.47 -1.37 8.54
CA SER A 357 -13.51 -1.99 7.61
C SER A 357 -12.08 -1.88 8.12
N CYS A 358 -11.73 -0.76 8.75
CA CYS A 358 -10.35 -0.38 9.01
C CYS A 358 -9.97 -0.28 10.49
N GLY A 359 -10.92 -0.47 11.41
CA GLY A 359 -10.72 -0.14 12.82
C GLY A 359 -10.72 1.38 13.01
N PRO A 360 -10.21 1.91 14.13
CA PRO A 360 -10.18 3.35 14.37
C PRO A 360 -9.46 4.11 13.25
N VAL A 361 -10.13 5.11 12.70
CA VAL A 361 -9.61 5.95 11.61
C VAL A 361 -9.75 7.43 11.91
N ARG A 362 -8.97 8.24 11.19
CA ARG A 362 -9.11 9.69 11.09
C ARG A 362 -9.25 10.09 9.62
N ILE A 363 -10.15 11.01 9.33
CA ILE A 363 -10.37 11.53 7.99
C ILE A 363 -10.30 13.06 7.97
N GLU A 364 -9.80 13.60 6.87
CA GLU A 364 -10.11 14.96 6.42
C GLU A 364 -11.28 14.86 5.44
N TRP A 365 -12.28 15.71 5.60
CA TRP A 365 -13.53 15.61 4.85
C TRP A 365 -14.01 16.99 4.35
N ALA A 366 -14.74 16.97 3.26
CA ALA A 366 -15.51 18.10 2.74
C ALA A 366 -16.93 17.65 2.43
N HIS A 367 -17.90 18.52 2.69
CA HIS A 367 -19.31 18.32 2.36
C HIS A 367 -19.73 19.39 1.35
N ASP A 368 -20.13 18.99 0.15
CA ASP A 368 -20.49 19.92 -0.95
C ASP A 368 -21.92 20.48 -0.85
N GLY A 369 -22.70 19.94 0.07
CA GLY A 369 -24.13 20.27 0.26
C GLY A 369 -25.05 19.08 -0.01
N ASN A 370 -24.53 18.03 -0.65
CA ASN A 370 -25.23 16.80 -0.95
C ASN A 370 -24.53 15.56 -0.37
N VAL A 371 -23.21 15.46 -0.49
CA VAL A 371 -22.44 14.29 -0.04
C VAL A 371 -21.15 14.68 0.67
N VAL A 372 -20.64 13.73 1.47
CA VAL A 372 -19.33 13.82 2.13
C VAL A 372 -18.26 13.20 1.24
N TRP A 373 -17.24 14.00 0.93
CA TRP A 373 -16.04 13.63 0.21
C TRP A 373 -14.88 13.41 1.19
N VAL A 374 -14.23 12.24 1.12
CA VAL A 374 -13.01 11.98 1.90
C VAL A 374 -11.81 12.53 1.15
N LEU A 375 -11.13 13.50 1.77
CA LEU A 375 -9.95 14.17 1.22
C LEU A 375 -8.65 13.54 1.69
N GLN A 376 -8.67 12.87 2.85
CA GLN A 376 -7.54 12.09 3.37
C GLN A 376 -8.04 11.07 4.40
N LEU A 377 -7.35 9.93 4.50
CA LEU A 377 -7.65 8.87 5.48
C LEU A 377 -6.36 8.38 6.12
N HIS A 378 -6.38 8.25 7.45
CA HIS A 378 -5.33 7.67 8.28
C HIS A 378 -5.90 6.62 9.23
N VAL A 379 -5.08 5.64 9.60
CA VAL A 379 -5.39 4.74 10.72
C VAL A 379 -5.00 5.34 12.07
N GLY A 380 -5.71 4.90 13.10
CA GLY A 380 -5.50 5.28 14.49
C GLY A 380 -6.64 6.15 15.04
N GLY A 381 -6.80 6.13 16.36
CA GLY A 381 -7.81 6.91 17.05
C GLY A 381 -7.38 8.34 17.39
N ILE A 382 -8.30 9.07 17.99
CA ILE A 382 -8.10 10.36 18.67
C ILE A 382 -8.04 10.10 20.19
N SER A 383 -7.35 10.94 20.95
CA SER A 383 -7.39 10.82 22.41
C SER A 383 -8.82 11.04 22.93
N SER A 384 -9.18 10.29 23.98
CA SER A 384 -10.51 10.37 24.60
C SER A 384 -10.63 11.40 25.72
N ALA A 385 -9.52 11.96 26.19
CA ALA A 385 -9.53 12.89 27.33
C ALA A 385 -9.75 14.35 26.87
N PRO A 386 -10.65 15.11 27.53
CA PRO A 386 -10.88 16.51 27.20
C PRO A 386 -9.59 17.31 27.35
N ASN A 387 -9.30 18.16 26.36
CA ASN A 387 -8.07 18.95 26.24
C ASN A 387 -6.77 18.12 26.05
N VAL A 388 -6.84 16.80 25.86
CA VAL A 388 -5.66 16.00 25.47
C VAL A 388 -5.66 15.83 23.96
N ILE A 389 -4.62 16.33 23.31
CA ILE A 389 -4.47 16.29 21.86
C ILE A 389 -3.62 15.08 21.46
N SER A 390 -2.61 14.76 22.25
CA SER A 390 -1.71 13.62 22.04
C SER A 390 -1.42 12.96 23.39
N GLU A 391 -1.64 11.65 23.48
CA GLU A 391 -1.48 10.89 24.72
C GLU A 391 0.00 10.64 25.05
N GLY A 392 0.31 10.55 26.34
CA GLY A 392 1.63 10.14 26.84
C GLY A 392 1.97 10.81 28.17
N GLU A 393 3.10 10.40 28.76
CA GLU A 393 3.59 10.96 30.02
C GLU A 393 4.75 11.93 29.75
N ALA A 394 4.70 13.09 30.40
CA ALA A 394 5.73 14.11 30.31
C ALA A 394 6.22 14.49 31.71
N ASN A 395 7.54 14.57 31.87
CA ASN A 395 8.19 15.02 33.09
C ASN A 395 8.11 16.54 33.26
N THR A 396 8.17 17.26 32.15
CA THR A 396 8.11 18.71 32.06
C THR A 396 7.29 19.14 30.86
N TRP A 397 6.77 20.36 30.89
CA TRP A 397 5.90 20.90 29.85
C TRP A 397 6.44 22.22 29.32
N VAL A 398 6.43 22.39 28.00
CA VAL A 398 6.72 23.65 27.33
C VAL A 398 5.44 24.22 26.74
N GLU A 399 5.31 25.54 26.78
CA GLU A 399 4.17 26.25 26.18
C GLU A 399 4.50 26.62 24.74
N TYR A 400 3.51 26.44 23.86
CA TYR A 400 3.62 26.81 22.46
C TYR A 400 2.38 27.59 22.04
N ILE A 401 2.59 28.81 21.55
CA ILE A 401 1.54 29.72 21.10
C ILE A 401 1.17 29.34 19.67
N VAL A 402 -0.10 28.95 19.44
CA VAL A 402 -0.55 28.43 18.14
C VAL A 402 -0.31 29.41 17.00
N GLU A 403 -0.42 30.71 17.28
CA GLU A 403 -0.21 31.81 16.34
C GLU A 403 1.22 31.84 15.76
N GLU A 404 2.19 31.19 16.39
CA GLU A 404 3.56 31.02 15.85
C GLU A 404 3.64 30.02 14.69
N GLY A 405 2.56 29.26 14.44
CA GLY A 405 2.36 28.45 13.24
C GLY A 405 3.00 27.06 13.26
N LEU A 406 2.54 26.17 12.38
CA LEU A 406 2.90 24.75 12.40
C LEU A 406 4.41 24.48 12.24
N GLU A 407 5.13 25.33 11.51
CA GLU A 407 6.58 25.16 11.29
C GLU A 407 7.40 25.48 12.56
N GLY A 408 6.96 26.47 13.35
CA GLY A 408 7.58 26.74 14.64
C GLY A 408 7.39 25.57 15.60
N LEU A 409 6.19 24.97 15.61
CA LEU A 409 5.92 23.77 16.41
C LEU A 409 6.78 22.59 15.96
N ARG A 410 6.97 22.40 14.65
CA ARG A 410 7.82 21.33 14.11
C ARG A 410 9.26 21.45 14.62
N LYS A 411 9.82 22.66 14.59
CA LYS A 411 11.15 22.91 15.11
C LYS A 411 11.23 22.58 16.61
N LEU A 412 10.27 23.06 17.39
CA LEU A 412 10.19 22.78 18.83
C LEU A 412 10.14 21.27 19.09
N VAL A 413 9.23 20.56 18.42
CA VAL A 413 9.03 19.12 18.59
C VAL A 413 10.28 18.32 18.18
N GLY A 414 10.97 18.75 17.11
CA GLY A 414 12.26 18.18 16.71
C GLY A 414 13.33 18.34 17.79
N ASP A 415 13.38 19.50 18.45
CA ASP A 415 14.37 19.80 19.49
C ASP A 415 14.10 19.03 20.80
N ILE A 416 12.84 18.72 21.12
CA ILE A 416 12.46 18.06 22.40
C ILE A 416 12.21 16.55 22.30
N SER A 417 12.25 15.98 21.09
CA SER A 417 11.92 14.57 20.87
C SER A 417 12.80 13.62 21.68
N GLY A 418 12.18 12.64 22.34
CA GLY A 418 12.86 11.66 23.21
C GLY A 418 13.31 12.19 24.58
N MET A 419 13.05 13.47 24.90
CA MET A 419 13.48 14.07 26.18
C MET A 419 12.44 13.93 27.31
N GLY A 420 11.28 13.33 27.04
CA GLY A 420 10.17 13.22 28.01
C GLY A 420 9.50 14.56 28.33
N ILE A 421 9.52 15.50 27.37
CA ILE A 421 8.91 16.83 27.46
C ILE A 421 7.59 16.82 26.69
N GLY A 422 6.52 17.34 27.29
CA GLY A 422 5.22 17.53 26.66
C GLY A 422 4.99 18.97 26.21
N VAL A 423 4.00 19.20 25.35
CA VAL A 423 3.65 20.53 24.80
C VAL A 423 2.26 20.96 25.26
N ARG A 424 2.15 22.18 25.80
CA ARG A 424 0.88 22.87 26.04
C ARG A 424 0.62 23.82 24.88
N LEU A 425 -0.35 23.50 24.04
CA LEU A 425 -0.79 24.37 22.96
C LEU A 425 -1.70 25.46 23.53
N ILE A 426 -1.22 26.71 23.51
CA ILE A 426 -1.97 27.88 23.96
C ILE A 426 -2.71 28.46 22.76
N GLY A 427 -4.05 28.36 22.76
CA GLY A 427 -4.90 28.81 21.66
C GLY A 427 -6.21 28.04 21.54
N ASP A 428 -7.00 28.32 20.50
CA ASP A 428 -8.27 27.63 20.21
C ASP A 428 -8.13 26.80 18.93
N VAL A 429 -7.67 25.56 19.09
CA VAL A 429 -7.33 24.65 18.00
C VAL A 429 -8.10 23.33 18.14
N GLY A 430 -8.64 22.85 17.01
CA GLY A 430 -9.31 21.55 16.95
C GLY A 430 -8.36 20.39 17.29
N ILE A 431 -8.87 19.40 18.01
CA ILE A 431 -8.14 18.19 18.39
C ILE A 431 -7.68 17.41 17.14
N THR A 432 -8.44 17.54 16.04
CA THR A 432 -8.16 16.90 14.74
C THR A 432 -7.41 17.78 13.74
N SER A 433 -6.84 18.92 14.17
CA SER A 433 -6.01 19.78 13.32
C SER A 433 -4.61 19.20 13.06
N HIS A 434 -3.84 19.79 12.14
CA HIS A 434 -2.46 19.39 11.86
C HIS A 434 -1.50 19.55 13.06
N PHE A 435 -1.82 20.45 14.00
CA PHE A 435 -1.06 20.56 15.24
C PHE A 435 -1.14 19.29 16.06
N GLY A 436 -2.35 18.72 16.18
CA GLY A 436 -2.54 17.47 16.89
C GLY A 436 -1.91 16.29 16.19
N ASP A 437 -2.00 16.23 14.86
CA ASP A 437 -1.37 15.17 14.07
C ASP A 437 0.15 15.16 14.22
N LEU A 438 0.79 16.33 14.20
CA LEU A 438 2.24 16.46 14.38
C LEU A 438 2.70 15.94 15.76
N LEU A 439 1.98 16.29 16.83
CA LEU A 439 2.32 15.81 18.18
C LEU A 439 2.14 14.29 18.30
N ARG A 440 1.08 13.74 17.70
CA ARG A 440 0.81 12.29 17.69
C ARG A 440 1.85 11.51 16.89
N GLU A 441 2.20 11.99 15.71
CA GLU A 441 3.23 11.39 14.84
C GLU A 441 4.58 11.31 15.56
N MET A 442 4.94 12.38 16.27
CA MET A 442 6.23 12.48 16.97
C MET A 442 6.21 11.85 18.38
N GLY A 443 5.06 11.29 18.79
CA GLY A 443 4.89 10.67 20.11
C GLY A 443 5.07 11.64 21.28
N ILE A 444 4.80 12.94 21.07
CA ILE A 444 4.92 13.98 22.10
C ILE A 444 3.59 14.14 22.84
N PRO A 445 3.55 14.05 24.18
CA PRO A 445 2.35 14.34 24.96
C PRO A 445 1.89 15.78 24.74
N GLY A 446 0.61 15.98 24.45
CA GLY A 446 0.07 17.27 24.03
C GLY A 446 -1.25 17.59 24.72
N VAL A 447 -1.37 18.79 25.31
CA VAL A 447 -2.63 19.29 25.88
C VAL A 447 -2.99 20.67 25.34
N LEU A 448 -4.28 20.92 25.16
CA LEU A 448 -4.83 22.23 24.81
C LEU A 448 -5.04 23.06 26.06
N VAL A 449 -4.59 24.31 26.04
CA VAL A 449 -4.89 25.30 27.07
C VAL A 449 -5.58 26.47 26.37
N LYS A 450 -6.88 26.65 26.65
CA LYS A 450 -7.62 27.80 26.14
C LYS A 450 -7.00 29.08 26.70
N GLN A 451 -6.81 30.07 25.83
CA GLN A 451 -6.39 31.39 26.26
C GLN A 451 -7.53 32.00 27.10
N ASP A 452 -7.33 32.14 28.40
CA ASP A 452 -8.32 32.77 29.28
C ASP A 452 -8.61 34.20 28.78
N GLN A 453 -9.89 34.50 28.54
CA GLN A 453 -10.37 35.88 28.44
C GLN A 453 -10.33 36.53 29.83
N SER A 454 -9.14 36.86 30.35
CA SER A 454 -9.03 37.84 31.44
C SER A 454 -7.59 38.27 31.71
N THR A 455 -7.25 39.49 31.28
CA THR A 455 -6.92 40.53 32.26
C THR A 455 -7.41 41.87 31.70
N PRO A 456 -8.32 42.59 32.38
CA PRO A 456 -8.59 43.98 32.04
C PRO A 456 -7.32 44.78 32.33
N SER A 457 -6.93 45.61 31.38
CA SER A 457 -5.96 46.67 31.60
C SER A 457 -6.40 47.53 32.78
N SER A 458 -5.63 47.52 33.85
CA SER A 458 -5.66 48.52 34.92
C SER A 458 -4.83 49.73 34.54
#